data_AF-A0A3D5DVZ1-F1
#
_entry.id   AF-A0A3D5DVZ1-F1
#
_cell.length_a   1.000
_cell.length_b   1.000
_cell.length_c   1.000
_cell.angle_alpha   90.00
_cell.angle_beta   90.00
_cell.angle_gamma   90.00
#
_symmetry.space_group_name_H-M   'P 1'
#
loop_
_entity.id
_entity.type
_entity.pdbx_description
1 polymer ?
#
loop_
_entity_poly.entity_id
_entity_poly.type
_entity_poly.pdbx_seq_one_letter_code
_entity_poly.pdbx_strand_id
1 'polypeptide(L)'
;ALALLRRPWRTSLTWSIVVASLVAAVAVLALLLPSPWAALAGLAGLGCCGAAMTAWAQTLRMASAPAATHGRLFGLLRTLMQATPPLGAGLAALTLRHGVTATVLAVCALMAVPALAFARDLTAAGTRAAQPDAARAAGQA
;
A
#
# COMPACT_ATOMS: atom_id res chain seq x y z
N ALA A 1 -9.84 -0.03 -27.15
CA ALA A 1 -8.98 -0.78 -26.19
C ALA A 1 -7.72 0.00 -25.78
N LEU A 2 -6.89 0.48 -26.72
CA LEU A 2 -5.64 1.21 -26.42
C LEU A 2 -5.83 2.60 -25.77
N ALA A 3 -7.00 3.25 -25.92
CA ALA A 3 -7.30 4.54 -25.29
C ALA A 3 -7.57 4.44 -23.77
N LEU A 4 -8.00 3.27 -23.28
CA LEU A 4 -8.20 3.02 -21.84
C LEU A 4 -6.87 2.83 -21.08
N LEU A 5 -5.81 2.39 -21.78
CA LEU A 5 -4.45 2.32 -21.24
C LEU A 5 -3.77 3.70 -21.10
N ARG A 6 -4.30 4.73 -21.77
CA ARG A 6 -3.76 6.11 -21.72
C ARG A 6 -4.45 6.99 -20.69
N ARG A 7 -5.55 6.53 -20.07
CA ARG A 7 -6.15 7.20 -18.91
C ARG A 7 -5.13 7.18 -17.75
N PRO A 8 -5.18 8.15 -16.83
CA PRO A 8 -4.20 8.30 -15.75
C PRO A 8 -4.42 7.24 -14.65
N TRP A 9 -4.29 5.98 -15.05
CA TRP A 9 -4.48 4.77 -14.25
C TRP A 9 -3.48 4.73 -13.09
N ARG A 10 -2.29 5.32 -13.26
CA ARG A 10 -1.25 5.42 -12.22
C ARG A 10 -1.75 6.19 -10.99
N THR A 11 -2.38 7.35 -11.17
CA THR A 11 -3.02 8.12 -10.10
C THR A 11 -4.13 7.32 -9.41
N SER A 12 -4.95 6.63 -10.19
CA SER A 12 -6.00 5.75 -9.66
C SER A 12 -5.40 4.60 -8.85
N LEU A 13 -4.29 4.02 -9.31
CA LEU A 13 -3.66 2.85 -8.69
C LEU A 13 -3.00 3.20 -7.37
N THR A 14 -2.33 4.35 -7.31
CA THR A 14 -1.74 4.84 -6.07
C THR A 14 -2.82 5.18 -5.03
N TRP A 15 -3.94 5.75 -5.46
CA TRP A 15 -5.09 5.98 -4.59
C TRP A 15 -5.73 4.67 -4.11
N SER A 16 -5.86 3.66 -4.98
CA SER A 16 -6.32 2.32 -4.61
C SER A 16 -5.43 1.66 -3.55
N ILE A 17 -4.11 1.85 -3.60
CA ILE A 17 -3.18 1.34 -2.58
C ILE A 17 -3.42 2.03 -1.23
N VAL A 18 -3.62 3.35 -1.21
CA VAL A 18 -3.92 4.11 0.02
C VAL A 18 -5.26 3.64 0.62
N VAL A 19 -6.30 3.55 -0.19
CA VAL A 19 -7.62 3.09 0.27
C VAL A 19 -7.57 1.65 0.76
N ALA A 20 -6.92 0.75 0.02
CA ALA A 20 -6.76 -0.64 0.47
C ALA A 20 -5.95 -0.75 1.77
N SER A 21 -4.96 0.12 1.99
CA SER A 21 -4.20 0.17 3.26
C SER A 21 -5.10 0.61 4.43
N LEU A 22 -5.97 1.60 4.21
CA LEU A 22 -6.92 2.06 5.24
C LEU A 22 -7.99 1.00 5.52
N VAL A 23 -8.54 0.37 4.48
CA VAL A 23 -9.51 -0.74 4.63
C VAL A 23 -8.87 -1.92 5.37
N ALA A 24 -7.61 -2.24 5.07
CA ALA A 24 -6.87 -3.26 5.77
C ALA A 24 -6.64 -2.91 7.25
N ALA A 25 -6.34 -1.65 7.58
CA ALA A 25 -6.24 -1.19 8.96
C ALA A 25 -7.59 -1.34 9.71
N VAL A 26 -8.70 -0.98 9.06
CA VAL A 26 -10.04 -1.16 9.64
C VAL A 26 -10.38 -2.65 9.82
N ALA A 27 -10.02 -3.51 8.87
CA ALA A 27 -10.21 -4.95 8.99
C ALA A 27 -9.44 -5.54 10.18
N VAL A 28 -8.26 -5.01 10.51
CA VAL A 28 -7.48 -5.42 11.68
C VAL A 28 -8.16 -5.03 13.01
N LEU A 29 -8.98 -3.97 13.04
CA LEU A 29 -9.78 -3.62 14.22
C LEU A 29 -10.82 -4.69 14.57
N ALA A 30 -11.23 -5.53 13.63
CA ALA A 30 -12.16 -6.63 13.89
C ALA A 30 -11.59 -7.65 14.90
N LEU A 31 -10.27 -7.69 15.08
CA LEU A 31 -9.62 -8.54 16.10
C LEU A 31 -9.88 -8.07 17.54
N LEU A 32 -10.42 -6.86 17.74
CA LEU A 32 -10.83 -6.37 19.06
C LEU A 32 -12.20 -6.91 19.48
N LEU A 33 -13.00 -7.43 18.54
CA LEU A 33 -14.28 -8.03 18.87
C LEU A 33 -14.05 -9.43 19.46
N PRO A 34 -14.74 -9.79 20.57
CA PRO A 34 -14.67 -11.14 21.15
C PRO A 34 -15.49 -12.14 20.32
N SER A 35 -15.22 -12.24 19.02
CA SER A 35 -15.90 -13.14 18.10
C SER A 35 -14.91 -13.78 17.12
N PRO A 36 -14.83 -15.12 17.05
CA PRO A 36 -13.93 -15.80 16.13
C PRO A 36 -14.29 -15.55 14.66
N TRP A 37 -15.57 -15.32 14.37
CA TRP A 37 -16.05 -14.96 13.03
C TRP A 37 -15.62 -13.56 12.62
N ALA A 38 -15.58 -12.61 13.56
CA ALA A 38 -15.08 -11.26 13.30
C ALA A 38 -13.56 -11.29 13.01
N ALA A 39 -12.80 -12.09 13.76
CA ALA A 39 -11.38 -12.29 13.51
C ALA A 39 -11.12 -12.94 12.14
N LEU A 40 -11.89 -13.96 11.78
CA LEU A 40 -11.79 -14.61 10.47
C LEU A 40 -12.09 -13.63 9.32
N ALA A 41 -13.17 -12.86 9.43
CA ALA A 41 -13.53 -11.85 8.44
C ALA A 41 -12.46 -10.76 8.32
N GLY A 42 -11.91 -10.30 9.45
CA GLY A 42 -10.82 -9.33 9.48
C GLY A 42 -9.55 -9.84 8.80
N LEU A 43 -9.14 -11.07 9.11
CA LEU A 43 -7.96 -11.71 8.49
C LEU A 43 -8.16 -11.98 7.00
N ALA A 44 -9.35 -12.43 6.58
CA ALA A 44 -9.67 -12.63 5.18
C ALA A 44 -9.68 -11.31 4.40
N GLY A 45 -10.26 -10.25 4.98
CA GLY A 45 -10.26 -8.90 4.41
C GLY A 45 -8.84 -8.34 4.28
N LEU A 46 -8.02 -8.51 5.31
CA LEU A 46 -6.60 -8.14 5.30
C LEU A 46 -5.84 -8.89 4.18
N GLY A 47 -6.04 -10.19 4.06
CA GLY A 47 -5.42 -11.02 3.03
C GLY A 47 -5.80 -10.60 1.61
N CYS A 48 -7.09 -10.33 1.38
CA CYS A 48 -7.60 -9.85 0.10
C CYS A 48 -7.01 -8.49 -0.29
N CYS A 49 -6.99 -7.54 0.64
CA CYS A 49 -6.37 -6.22 0.43
C CYS A 49 -4.86 -6.35 0.19
N GLY A 50 -4.17 -7.22 0.93
CA GLY A 50 -2.75 -7.50 0.76
C GLY A 50 -2.40 -8.05 -0.61
N ALA A 51 -3.19 -9.00 -1.12
CA ALA A 51 -3.01 -9.58 -2.45
C ALA A 51 -3.17 -8.51 -3.55
N ALA A 52 -4.24 -7.71 -3.47
CA ALA A 52 -4.51 -6.63 -4.41
C ALA A 52 -3.38 -5.57 -4.40
N MET A 53 -2.96 -5.12 -3.21
CA MET A 53 -1.86 -4.17 -3.05
C MET A 53 -0.54 -4.70 -3.63
N THR A 54 -0.26 -5.99 -3.47
CA THR A 54 0.96 -6.61 -4.00
C THR A 54 0.96 -6.54 -5.53
N ALA A 55 -0.15 -6.91 -6.17
CA ALA A 55 -0.29 -6.84 -7.63
C ALA A 55 -0.08 -5.41 -8.14
N TRP A 56 -0.76 -4.42 -7.53
CA TRP A 56 -0.65 -3.02 -7.93
C TRP A 56 0.75 -2.45 -7.73
N ALA A 57 1.41 -2.80 -6.62
CA ALA A 57 2.77 -2.36 -6.34
C ALA A 57 3.78 -2.98 -7.33
N GLN A 58 3.58 -4.22 -7.77
CA GLN A 58 4.40 -4.83 -8.83
C GLN A 58 4.23 -4.09 -10.16
N THR A 59 2.99 -3.76 -10.54
CA THR A 59 2.72 -2.98 -11.75
C THR A 59 3.43 -1.62 -11.71
N LEU A 60 3.39 -0.92 -10.57
CA LEU A 60 4.09 0.35 -10.41
C LEU A 60 5.60 0.19 -10.57
N ARG A 61 6.20 -0.81 -9.90
CA ARG A 61 7.65 -1.06 -9.95
C ARG A 61 8.16 -1.28 -11.37
N MET A 62 7.48 -2.14 -12.15
CA MET A 62 7.85 -2.38 -13.55
C MET A 62 7.69 -1.14 -14.43
N ALA A 63 6.71 -0.28 -14.11
CA ALA A 63 6.46 0.92 -14.88
C ALA A 63 7.34 2.13 -14.50
N SER A 64 8.07 2.11 -13.38
CA SER A 64 8.84 3.27 -12.89
C SER A 64 10.35 3.06 -12.77
N ALA A 65 10.85 1.83 -12.82
CA ALA A 65 12.27 1.56 -12.58
C ALA A 65 13.11 1.64 -13.88
N PRO A 66 14.18 2.47 -13.92
CA PRO A 66 15.13 2.48 -15.03
C PRO A 66 15.98 1.19 -15.06
N ALA A 67 16.26 0.67 -16.27
CA ALA A 67 17.00 -0.57 -16.51
C ALA A 67 18.26 -0.73 -15.63
N ALA A 68 19.04 0.33 -15.47
CA ALA A 68 20.32 0.36 -14.76
C ALA A 68 20.22 0.18 -13.22
N THR A 69 19.05 0.36 -12.62
CA THR A 69 18.87 0.34 -11.14
C THR A 69 18.00 -0.80 -10.63
N HIS A 70 17.45 -1.64 -11.51
CA HIS A 70 16.55 -2.73 -11.13
C HIS A 70 17.17 -3.69 -10.11
N GLY A 71 18.41 -4.13 -10.32
CA GLY A 71 19.04 -5.11 -9.42
C GLY A 71 19.14 -4.62 -7.97
N ARG A 72 19.55 -3.37 -7.77
CA ARG A 72 19.62 -2.73 -6.45
C ARG A 72 18.24 -2.52 -5.83
N LEU A 73 17.28 -2.03 -6.62
CA LEU A 73 15.91 -1.77 -6.13
C LEU A 73 15.20 -3.07 -5.73
N PHE A 74 15.30 -4.12 -6.55
CA PHE A 74 14.75 -5.44 -6.23
C PHE A 74 15.43 -6.06 -5.00
N GLY A 75 16.75 -5.90 -4.86
CA GLY A 75 17.46 -6.32 -3.65
C GLY A 75 16.92 -5.65 -2.39
N LEU A 76 16.79 -4.32 -2.39
CA LEU A 76 16.25 -3.56 -1.26
C LEU A 76 14.80 -3.93 -0.96
N LEU A 77 13.95 -4.04 -1.98
CA LEU A 77 12.55 -4.47 -1.83
C LEU A 77 12.47 -5.86 -1.20
N ARG A 78 13.31 -6.80 -1.65
CA ARG A 78 13.32 -8.15 -1.11
C ARG A 78 13.78 -8.17 0.35
N THR A 79 14.85 -7.46 0.68
CA THR A 79 15.30 -7.32 2.06
C THR A 79 14.21 -6.72 2.94
N LEU A 80 13.51 -5.69 2.46
CA LEU A 80 12.42 -5.07 3.20
C LEU A 80 11.27 -6.04 3.45
N MET A 81 10.85 -6.80 2.44
CA MET A 81 9.78 -7.81 2.61
C MET A 81 10.18 -8.91 3.61
N GLN A 82 11.46 -9.30 3.64
CA GLN A 82 11.97 -10.29 4.60
C GLN A 82 12.16 -9.72 6.00
N ALA A 83 12.36 -8.40 6.13
CA ALA A 83 12.43 -7.71 7.41
C ALA A 83 11.04 -7.46 8.03
N THR A 84 9.96 -7.47 7.25
CA THR A 84 8.60 -7.21 7.78
C THR A 84 8.17 -8.21 8.86
N PRO A 85 8.31 -9.54 8.70
CA PRO A 85 7.94 -10.49 9.76
C PRO A 85 8.71 -10.29 11.09
N PRO A 86 10.06 -10.17 11.11
CA PRO A 86 10.78 -9.95 12.37
C PRO A 86 10.49 -8.59 12.98
N LEU A 87 10.27 -7.54 12.18
CA LEU A 87 9.84 -6.24 12.69
C LEU A 87 8.44 -6.32 13.33
N GLY A 88 7.52 -7.04 12.70
CA GLY A 88 6.17 -7.28 13.26
C GLY A 88 6.22 -8.08 14.57
N ALA A 89 7.07 -9.10 14.65
CA ALA A 89 7.28 -9.86 15.88
C ALA A 89 7.92 -9.01 16.99
N GLY A 90 8.91 -8.17 16.65
CA GLY A 90 9.52 -7.23 17.59
C GLY A 90 8.50 -6.21 18.13
N LEU A 91 7.68 -5.64 17.24
CA LEU A 91 6.59 -4.76 17.63
C LEU A 91 5.62 -5.47 18.59
N ALA A 92 5.15 -6.66 18.20
CA ALA A 92 4.24 -7.45 19.02
C ALA A 92 4.83 -7.73 20.40
N ALA A 93 6.13 -8.07 20.49
CA ALA A 93 6.82 -8.28 21.76
C ALA A 93 6.84 -7.04 22.65
N LEU A 94 6.99 -5.84 22.07
CA LEU A 94 6.98 -4.56 22.79
C LEU A 94 5.58 -4.13 23.22
N THR A 95 4.56 -4.43 22.41
CA THR A 95 3.19 -3.95 22.64
C THR A 95 2.32 -4.94 23.41
N LEU A 96 2.56 -6.25 23.33
CA LEU A 96 1.76 -7.26 24.05
C LEU A 96 1.80 -7.05 25.57
N ARG A 97 2.92 -6.51 26.07
CA ARG A 97 3.12 -6.13 27.48
C ARG A 97 2.03 -5.16 27.97
N HIS A 98 1.47 -4.38 27.05
CA HIS A 98 0.43 -3.38 27.28
C HIS A 98 -0.97 -3.89 26.83
N GLY A 99 -1.08 -5.17 26.46
CA GLY A 99 -2.32 -5.83 26.04
C GLY A 99 -2.51 -5.96 24.53
N VAL A 100 -3.50 -6.78 24.16
CA VAL A 100 -3.87 -7.05 22.76
C VAL A 100 -4.32 -5.78 22.05
N THR A 101 -5.09 -4.93 22.73
CA THR A 101 -5.57 -3.65 22.17
C THR A 101 -4.43 -2.74 21.75
N ALA A 102 -3.40 -2.58 22.60
CA ALA A 102 -2.24 -1.75 22.28
C ALA A 102 -1.49 -2.27 21.04
N THR A 103 -1.40 -3.59 20.90
CA THR A 103 -0.76 -4.24 19.74
C THR A 103 -1.57 -4.03 18.46
N VAL A 104 -2.89 -4.24 18.53
CA VAL A 104 -3.79 -4.02 17.38
C VAL A 104 -3.75 -2.56 16.93
N LEU A 105 -3.78 -1.61 17.87
CA LEU A 105 -3.67 -0.18 17.56
C LEU A 105 -2.32 0.18 16.95
N ALA A 106 -1.22 -0.39 17.45
CA ALA A 106 0.10 -0.17 16.89
C ALA A 106 0.22 -0.69 15.45
N VAL A 107 -0.36 -1.86 15.16
CA VAL A 107 -0.44 -2.40 13.79
C VAL A 107 -1.30 -1.51 12.90
N CYS A 108 -2.48 -1.08 13.38
CA CYS A 108 -3.34 -0.17 12.63
C CYS A 108 -2.62 1.15 12.31
N ALA A 109 -1.89 1.72 13.28
CA ALA A 109 -1.11 2.93 13.09
C ALA A 109 0.01 2.74 12.06
N LEU A 110 0.74 1.62 12.11
CA LEU A 110 1.78 1.30 11.12
C LEU A 110 1.23 1.15 9.69
N MET A 111 -0.03 0.73 9.53
CA MET A 111 -0.67 0.64 8.23
C MET A 111 -1.23 1.99 7.77
N ALA A 112 -1.89 2.73 8.66
CA ALA A 112 -2.59 3.97 8.31
C ALA A 112 -1.67 5.19 8.22
N VAL A 113 -0.69 5.32 9.12
CA VAL A 113 0.17 6.52 9.19
C VAL A 113 1.00 6.71 7.92
N PRO A 114 1.74 5.71 7.39
CA PRO A 114 2.47 5.89 6.14
C PRO A 114 1.53 6.12 4.96
N ALA A 115 0.38 5.45 4.92
CA ALA A 115 -0.61 5.62 3.87
C ALA A 115 -1.12 7.06 3.81
N LEU A 116 -1.37 7.68 4.96
CA LEU A 116 -1.83 9.07 5.08
C LEU A 116 -0.70 10.09 4.90
N ALA A 117 0.47 9.85 5.51
CA ALA A 117 1.62 10.74 5.45
C ALA A 117 2.13 10.90 4.01
N PHE A 118 2.23 9.79 3.28
CA PHE A 118 2.65 9.80 1.89
C PHE A 118 1.50 9.99 0.90
N ALA A 119 0.24 10.06 1.35
CA ALA A 119 -0.91 10.26 0.46
C ALA A 119 -0.71 11.51 -0.42
N ARG A 120 -0.29 12.64 0.16
CA ARG A 120 -0.07 13.88 -0.59
C ARG A 120 1.05 13.78 -1.61
N ASP A 121 2.21 13.23 -1.22
CA ASP A 121 3.36 13.11 -2.13
C ASP A 121 3.08 12.14 -3.27
N LEU A 122 2.39 11.04 -2.96
CA LEU A 122 1.93 10.05 -3.93
C LEU A 122 0.88 10.64 -4.89
N THR A 123 -0.01 11.50 -4.40
CA THR A 123 -1.01 12.22 -5.20
C THR A 123 -0.34 13.30 -6.07
N ALA A 124 0.63 14.03 -5.53
CA ALA A 124 1.40 15.04 -6.24
C ALA A 124 2.31 14.45 -7.33
N ALA A 125 2.90 13.27 -7.07
CA ALA A 125 3.67 12.53 -8.07
C ALA A 125 2.79 12.01 -9.21
N GLY A 126 1.58 11.54 -8.89
CA GLY A 126 0.60 11.10 -9.88
C GLY A 126 0.10 12.24 -10.77
N THR A 127 -0.16 13.42 -10.21
CA THR A 127 -0.61 14.61 -10.96
C THR A 127 0.48 15.20 -11.86
N ARG A 128 1.73 15.29 -11.36
CA ARG A 128 2.89 15.73 -12.18
C ARG A 128 3.19 14.79 -13.34
N ALA A 129 2.98 13.48 -13.18
CA ALA A 129 3.12 12.52 -14.27
C ALA A 129 2.01 12.65 -15.32
N ALA A 130 0.83 13.19 -14.97
CA ALA A 130 -0.29 13.41 -15.89
C ALA A 130 -0.19 14.72 -16.70
N GLN A 131 0.53 15.72 -16.17
CA GLN A 131 0.69 17.04 -16.79
C GLN A 131 1.46 17.07 -18.14
N PRO A 132 2.54 16.30 -18.39
CA PRO A 132 3.24 16.32 -19.68
C PRO A 132 2.40 15.80 -20.86
N ASP A 133 1.41 14.95 -20.61
CA ASP A 133 0.53 14.42 -21.66
C ASP A 133 -0.59 15.40 -22.04
N ALA A 134 -1.07 16.21 -21.09
CA ALA A 134 -2.07 17.26 -21.37
C ALA A 134 -1.49 18.39 -22.24
N ALA A 135 -0.24 18.77 -22.00
CA ALA A 135 0.46 19.78 -22.81
C ALA A 135 0.71 19.31 -24.26
N ARG A 136 0.98 18.01 -24.48
CA ARG A 136 1.13 17.43 -25.82
C ARG A 136 -0.20 17.31 -26.57
N ALA A 137 -1.28 17.01 -25.87
CA ALA A 137 -2.62 16.94 -26.46
C ALA A 137 -3.15 18.32 -26.88
N ALA A 138 -2.84 19.37 -26.12
CA ALA A 138 -3.22 20.75 -26.46
C ALA A 138 -2.42 21.35 -27.63
N GLY A 139 -1.24 20.82 -27.95
CA GLY A 139 -0.43 21.25 -29.11
C GLY A 139 -0.77 20.53 -30.43
N GLN A 140 -1.75 19.62 -30.43
CA GLN A 140 -2.22 18.89 -31.61
C GLN A 140 -3.66 19.25 -32.02
N ALA A 141 -4.22 20.31 -31.43
CA ALA A 141 -5.52 20.91 -31.79
C ALA A 141 -5.29 22.25 -32.50
#